data_AF-A0A3P6CQN9-F1
#
_entry.id   AF-A0A3P6CQN9-F1
#
_cell.length_a   1.000
_cell.length_b   1.000
_cell.length_c   1.000
_cell.angle_alpha   90.00
_cell.angle_beta   90.00
_cell.angle_gamma   90.00
#
_symmetry.space_group_name_H-M   'P 1'
#
loop_
_entity.id
_entity.type
_entity.pdbx_description
1 polymer ?
#
loop_
_entity_poly.entity_id
_entity_poly.type
_entity_poly.pdbx_seq_one_letter_code
_entity_poly.pdbx_strand_id
1 'polypeptide(L)'
;LQEVCRDHLISSTTLSNVLDILEMSTIPSDNRLKNWATIFIVTHMQEIVYTSKYKLFVHQNPDLGLDITQLFVDALKSEFGYTDQQLRSAIQPKP
;
A
#
# COMPACT_ATOMS: atom_id res chain seq x y z
N LEU A 1 20.14 9.67 -13.53
CA LEU A 1 20.17 9.71 -12.05
C LEU A 1 18.87 9.14 -11.46
N GLN A 2 17.70 9.68 -11.80
CA GLN A 2 16.39 9.24 -11.26
C GLN A 2 16.15 7.72 -11.40
N GLU A 3 16.45 7.11 -12.55
CA GLU A 3 16.25 5.67 -12.73
C GLU A 3 17.16 4.83 -11.82
N VAL A 4 18.45 5.16 -11.75
CA VAL A 4 19.41 4.47 -10.87
C VAL A 4 19.00 4.61 -9.40
N CYS A 5 18.55 5.79 -8.98
CA CYS A 5 18.01 6.01 -7.64
C CYS A 5 16.76 5.16 -7.39
N ARG A 6 15.84 5.09 -8.36
CA ARG A 6 14.64 4.27 -8.28
C ARG A 6 15.00 2.78 -8.12
N ASP A 7 15.88 2.28 -8.97
CA ASP A 7 16.30 0.87 -8.94
C ASP A 7 16.96 0.53 -7.61
N HIS A 8 17.79 1.44 -7.08
CA HIS A 8 18.38 1.29 -5.75
C HIS A 8 17.32 1.25 -4.64
N LEU A 9 16.38 2.20 -4.62
CA LEU A 9 15.30 2.24 -3.63
C LEU A 9 14.46 0.96 -3.68
N ILE A 10 14.05 0.52 -4.88
CA ILE A 10 13.33 -0.73 -5.10
C ILE A 10 14.13 -1.91 -4.54
N SER A 11 15.42 -2.03 -4.87
CA SER A 11 16.27 -3.14 -4.41
C SER A 11 16.51 -3.17 -2.89
N SER A 12 16.45 -2.00 -2.24
CA SER A 12 16.69 -1.83 -0.80
C SER A 12 15.40 -1.82 0.04
N THR A 13 14.25 -2.05 -0.58
CA THR A 13 12.96 -1.99 0.10
C THR A 13 12.80 -3.15 1.08
N THR A 14 12.22 -2.84 2.24
CA THR A 14 11.86 -3.76 3.31
C THR A 14 10.51 -3.35 3.90
N LEU A 15 9.90 -4.23 4.71
CA LEU A 15 8.70 -3.90 5.48
C LEU A 15 8.89 -2.64 6.36
N SER A 16 10.10 -2.39 6.84
CA SER A 16 10.39 -1.28 7.74
C SER A 16 10.47 0.09 7.05
N ASN A 17 10.86 0.15 5.78
CA ASN A 17 11.15 1.41 5.07
C ASN A 17 10.20 1.72 3.91
N VAL A 18 9.33 0.79 3.50
CA VAL A 18 8.48 0.98 2.31
C VAL A 18 7.55 2.19 2.42
N LEU A 19 7.07 2.52 3.62
CA LEU A 19 6.22 3.70 3.84
C LEU A 19 7.00 5.01 3.62
N ASP A 20 8.28 5.05 4.01
CA ASP A 20 9.14 6.21 3.78
C ASP A 20 9.46 6.32 2.28
N ILE A 21 9.70 5.19 1.60
CA ILE A 21 9.92 5.14 0.15
C ILE A 21 8.69 5.63 -0.62
N LEU A 22 7.49 5.23 -0.19
CA LEU A 22 6.24 5.69 -0.79
C LEU A 22 6.05 7.20 -0.60
N GLU A 23 6.30 7.74 0.60
CA GLU A 23 6.26 9.19 0.84
C GLU A 23 7.28 9.93 -0.04
N MET A 24 8.52 9.46 -0.08
CA MET A 24 9.58 10.03 -0.91
C MET A 24 9.25 9.99 -2.40
N SER A 25 8.53 8.97 -2.88
CA SER A 25 8.13 8.89 -4.28
C SER A 25 7.28 10.08 -4.75
N THR A 26 6.63 10.80 -3.82
CA THR A 26 5.85 12.01 -4.14
C THR A 26 6.72 13.20 -4.51
N ILE A 27 8.03 13.18 -4.24
CA ILE A 27 8.96 14.26 -4.56
C ILE A 27 10.24 13.66 -5.19
N PRO A 28 10.45 13.75 -6.52
CA PRO A 28 9.83 14.67 -7.48
C PRO A 28 8.65 14.08 -8.29
N SER A 29 7.71 13.37 -7.66
CA SER A 29 6.58 12.67 -8.32
C SER A 29 7.02 11.52 -9.24
N ASP A 30 7.72 10.54 -8.67
CA ASP A 30 8.09 9.32 -9.36
C ASP A 30 6.94 8.28 -9.34
N ASN A 31 6.03 8.38 -10.31
CA ASN A 31 4.86 7.49 -10.40
C ASN A 31 5.22 6.00 -10.48
N ARG A 32 6.38 5.65 -11.04
CA ARG A 32 6.83 4.25 -11.13
C ARG A 32 7.20 3.73 -9.74
N LEU A 33 7.97 4.49 -8.98
CA LEU A 33 8.32 4.15 -7.61
C LEU A 33 7.08 4.14 -6.71
N LYS A 34 6.19 5.14 -6.85
CA LYS A 34 4.93 5.23 -6.12
C LYS A 34 4.10 3.96 -6.32
N ASN A 35 3.83 3.61 -7.58
CA ASN A 35 3.02 2.43 -7.91
C ASN A 35 3.66 1.14 -7.37
N TRP A 36 4.98 0.98 -7.55
CA TRP A 36 5.69 -0.20 -7.05
C TRP A 36 5.61 -0.32 -5.52
N ALA A 37 5.82 0.78 -4.78
CA ALA A 37 5.77 0.79 -3.33
C ALA A 37 4.35 0.53 -2.81
N THR A 38 3.32 1.10 -3.44
CA THR A 38 1.91 0.83 -3.10
C THR A 38 1.58 -0.65 -3.31
N ILE A 39 2.02 -1.27 -4.42
CA ILE A 39 1.83 -2.71 -4.67
C ILE A 39 2.53 -3.53 -3.58
N PHE A 40 3.78 -3.21 -3.24
CA PHE A 40 4.51 -3.91 -2.18
C PHE A 40 3.77 -3.85 -0.84
N ILE A 41 3.23 -2.67 -0.48
CA ILE A 41 2.44 -2.50 0.74
C ILE A 41 1.19 -3.38 0.71
N VAL A 42 0.44 -3.38 -0.41
CA VAL A 42 -0.78 -4.18 -0.58
C VAL A 42 -0.49 -5.68 -0.49
N THR A 43 0.62 -6.15 -1.06
CA THR A 43 1.04 -7.56 -0.96
C THR A 43 1.44 -7.96 0.46
N HIS A 44 1.94 -7.02 1.26
CA HIS A 44 2.33 -7.23 2.66
C HIS A 44 1.40 -6.50 3.65
N MET A 45 0.12 -6.36 3.27
CA MET A 45 -0.81 -5.51 4.00
C MET A 45 -1.03 -6.02 5.43
N GLN A 46 -1.06 -7.34 5.62
CA GLN A 46 -1.27 -7.96 6.93
C GLN A 46 -0.16 -7.60 7.92
N GLU A 47 1.09 -7.51 7.48
CA GLU A 47 2.23 -7.14 8.32
C GLU A 47 2.29 -5.63 8.59
N ILE A 48 1.83 -4.82 7.64
CA ILE A 48 1.99 -3.35 7.66
C ILE A 48 0.84 -2.66 8.40
N VAL A 49 -0.42 -3.05 8.13
CA VAL A 49 -1.62 -2.30 8.55
C VAL A 49 -1.76 -2.15 10.07
N TYR A 50 -1.22 -3.11 10.83
CA TYR A 50 -1.31 -3.11 12.30
C TYR A 50 -0.16 -2.36 12.99
N THR A 51 0.79 -1.81 12.23
CA THR A 51 1.93 -1.08 12.80
C THR A 51 1.54 0.36 13.21
N SER A 52 2.16 0.88 14.27
CA SER A 52 2.01 2.30 14.63
C SER A 52 2.55 3.23 13.52
N LYS A 53 3.55 2.75 12.76
CA LYS A 53 4.11 3.49 11.62
C LYS A 53 3.08 3.68 10.50
N TYR A 54 2.32 2.64 10.16
CA TYR A 54 1.24 2.76 9.18
C TYR A 54 0.17 3.75 9.62
N LYS A 55 -0.25 3.69 10.90
CA LYS A 55 -1.22 4.65 11.46
C LYS A 55 -0.73 6.10 11.36
N LEU A 56 0.53 6.36 11.69
CA LEU A 56 1.11 7.70 11.57
C LEU A 56 1.22 8.13 10.11
N PHE A 57 1.66 7.23 9.22
CA PHE A 57 1.78 7.47 7.79
C PHE A 57 0.46 7.92 7.17
N VAL A 58 -0.65 7.19 7.39
CA VAL A 58 -1.96 7.56 6.81
C VAL A 58 -2.56 8.82 7.44
N HIS A 59 -2.17 9.16 8.67
CA HIS A 59 -2.55 10.42 9.30
C HIS A 59 -1.86 11.63 8.64
N GLN A 60 -0.58 11.48 8.28
CA GLN A 60 0.21 12.53 7.64
C GLN A 60 -0.05 12.61 6.12
N ASN A 61 -0.37 11.47 5.50
CA ASN A 61 -0.50 11.31 4.06
C ASN A 61 -1.86 10.66 3.70
N PRO A 62 -2.99 11.37 3.90
CA PRO A 62 -4.32 10.79 3.74
C PRO A 62 -4.61 10.30 2.31
N ASP A 63 -4.12 11.01 1.28
CA ASP A 63 -4.31 10.61 -0.11
C ASP A 63 -3.54 9.32 -0.45
N LEU A 64 -2.33 9.14 0.08
CA LEU A 64 -1.59 7.88 -0.07
C LEU A 64 -2.28 6.73 0.68
N GLY A 65 -2.87 7.00 1.83
CA GLY A 65 -3.71 6.04 2.56
C GLY A 65 -4.94 5.61 1.75
N LEU A 66 -5.58 6.55 1.04
CA LEU A 66 -6.69 6.26 0.14
C LEU A 66 -6.23 5.38 -1.03
N ASP A 67 -5.12 5.74 -1.68
CA ASP A 67 -4.55 4.99 -2.82
C ASP A 67 -4.26 3.53 -2.43
N ILE A 68 -3.64 3.30 -1.26
CA ILE A 68 -3.36 1.95 -0.74
C ILE A 68 -4.68 1.18 -0.53
N THR A 69 -5.67 1.83 0.08
CA THR A 69 -6.96 1.18 0.40
C THR A 69 -7.71 0.79 -0.88
N GLN A 70 -7.74 1.68 -1.87
CA GLN A 70 -8.36 1.42 -3.17
C GLN A 70 -7.69 0.23 -3.87
N LEU A 71 -6.35 0.23 -3.93
CA LEU A 71 -5.60 -0.87 -4.54
C LEU A 71 -5.80 -2.20 -3.80
N PHE A 72 -5.86 -2.17 -2.46
CA PHE A 72 -6.15 -3.37 -1.67
C PHE A 72 -7.55 -3.93 -1.96
N VAL A 73 -8.57 -3.08 -2.05
CA VAL A 73 -9.93 -3.49 -2.42
C VAL A 73 -9.97 -4.08 -3.83
N ASP A 74 -9.28 -3.46 -4.79
CA ASP A 74 -9.21 -3.96 -6.18
C ASP A 74 -8.44 -5.29 -6.28
N ALA A 75 -7.38 -5.47 -5.49
CA ALA A 75 -6.66 -6.73 -5.38
C ALA A 75 -7.56 -7.85 -4.83
N LEU A 76 -8.34 -7.56 -3.77
CA LEU A 76 -9.29 -8.53 -3.22
C LEU A 76 -10.36 -8.97 -4.22
N LYS A 77 -10.82 -8.04 -5.07
CA LYS A 77 -11.79 -8.34 -6.13
C LYS A 77 -11.19 -9.19 -7.25
N SER A 78 -9.96 -8.90 -7.65
CA SER A 78 -9.29 -9.53 -8.80
C SER A 78 -8.68 -10.89 -8.49
N GLU A 79 -7.99 -11.04 -7.35
CA GLU A 79 -7.23 -12.27 -7.02
C GLU A 79 -8.11 -13.33 -6.35
N PHE A 80 -9.09 -12.92 -5.54
CA PHE A 80 -9.97 -13.83 -4.80
C PHE A 80 -11.40 -13.88 -5.34
N GLY A 81 -11.72 -13.09 -6.37
CA GLY A 81 -13.04 -13.08 -7.01
C GLY A 81 -14.17 -12.68 -6.06
N TYR A 82 -13.86 -11.97 -4.96
CA TYR A 82 -14.89 -11.56 -4.02
C TYR A 82 -15.86 -10.59 -4.66
N THR A 83 -17.13 -10.96 -4.66
CA THR A 83 -18.24 -10.05 -4.93
C THR A 83 -18.47 -9.16 -3.71
N ASP A 84 -19.02 -7.96 -3.94
CA ASP A 84 -19.44 -7.05 -2.87
C ASP A 84 -20.33 -7.75 -1.81
N GLN A 85 -21.11 -8.75 -2.23
CA GLN A 85 -21.97 -9.53 -1.35
C GLN A 85 -21.18 -10.49 -0.43
N GLN A 86 -20.13 -11.14 -0.94
CA GLN A 86 -19.30 -12.04 -0.14
C GLN A 86 -18.50 -11.27 0.92
N LEU A 87 -17.93 -10.11 0.56
CA LEU A 87 -17.26 -9.23 1.52
C LEU A 87 -18.21 -8.78 2.62
N ARG A 88 -19.42 -8.33 2.26
CA ARG A 88 -20.44 -7.91 3.23
C ARG A 88 -20.80 -9.01 4.20
N SER A 89 -20.98 -10.24 3.71
CA SER A 89 -21.28 -11.40 4.55
C SER A 89 -20.13 -11.76 5.49
N ALA A 90 -18.87 -11.62 5.06
CA ALA A 90 -17.69 -11.97 5.86
C ALA A 90 -17.43 -10.99 7.02
N ILE A 91 -17.79 -9.71 6.86
CA ILE A 91 -17.59 -8.67 7.88
C ILE A 91 -18.80 -8.47 8.80
N GLN A 92 -19.93 -9.16 8.55
CA GLN A 92 -21.05 -9.09 9.48
C GLN A 92 -20.63 -9.65 10.84
N PRO A 93 -21.02 -8.99 11.95
CA PRO A 93 -20.82 -9.56 13.28
C PRO A 93 -21.47 -10.94 13.33
N LYS A 94 -20.70 -11.97 13.72
CA LYS A 94 -21.28 -13.27 14.01
C LYS A 94 -22.19 -13.11 15.25
N PRO A 95 -23.37 -13.76 15.28
CA PRO A 95 -24.28 -13.69 16.41
C PRO A 95 -23.63 -14.20 17.71
#